data_AF-A0AAV8Q855-F1
#
_entry.id   AF-A0AAV8Q855-F1
#
_cell.length_a   1.000
_cell.length_b   1.000
_cell.length_c   1.000
_cell.angle_alpha   90.00
_cell.angle_beta   90.00
_cell.angle_gamma   90.00
#
_symmetry.space_group_name_H-M   'P 1'
#
loop_
_entity.id
_entity.type
_entity.pdbx_description
1 polymer ?
#
loop_
_entity_poly.entity_id
_entity_poly.type
_entity_poly.pdbx_seq_one_letter_code
_entity_poly.pdbx_strand_id
1 'polypeptide(L)' 'MVVGADPVQDVERPGFEIASAAQTLLPEIEGTIKGHLRDVGLDLHLRRDVPKLIAENIELTLVKKAFETLGISDRNSQF' A
#
# COMPACT_ATOMS: atom_id res chain seq x y z
N MET A 1 3.54 16.31 0.92
CA MET A 1 2.58 16.14 -0.19
C MET A 1 1.20 16.39 0.37
N VAL A 2 0.47 17.35 -0.18
CA VAL A 2 -0.95 17.59 0.15
C VAL A 2 -1.71 17.36 -1.15
N VAL A 3 -2.59 16.36 -1.17
CA VAL A 3 -3.37 16.02 -2.36
C VAL A 3 -4.55 16.99 -2.47
N GLY A 4 -4.75 17.58 -3.64
CA GLY A 4 -5.84 18.53 -3.89
C GLY A 4 -5.62 19.94 -3.34
N ALA A 5 -4.39 20.28 -2.96
CA ALA A 5 -4.01 21.66 -2.64
C ALA A 5 -4.00 22.54 -3.90
N ASP A 6 -4.08 23.85 -3.71
CA ASP A 6 -3.83 24.88 -4.73
C ASP A 6 -2.45 25.49 -4.48
N PRO A 7 -1.37 24.85 -4.98
CA PRO A 7 -0.03 25.23 -4.59
C PRO A 7 0.38 26.57 -5.19
N VAL A 8 1.07 27.39 -4.40
CA VAL A 8 1.64 28.65 -4.89
C VAL A 8 2.84 28.33 -5.78
N GLN A 9 2.66 28.56 -7.07
CA GLN A 9 3.69 28.36 -8.08
C GLN A 9 4.99 29.10 -7.69
N ASP A 10 6.13 28.45 -7.93
CA ASP A 10 7.48 28.93 -7.64
C ASP A 10 7.86 29.13 -6.16
N VAL A 11 6.90 29.03 -5.23
CA VAL A 11 7.12 29.02 -3.78
C VAL A 11 7.09 27.60 -3.24
N GLU A 12 6.08 26.83 -3.61
CA GLU A 12 5.89 25.46 -3.15
C GLU A 12 6.47 24.45 -4.15
N ARG A 13 7.20 23.46 -3.63
CA ARG A 13 7.80 22.38 -4.43
C ARG A 13 7.33 21.03 -3.91
N PRO A 14 6.71 20.18 -4.76
CA PRO A 14 6.29 18.86 -4.33
C PRO A 14 7.52 18.01 -4.01
N GLY A 15 7.53 17.39 -2.82
CA GLY A 15 8.57 16.44 -2.46
C GLY A 15 8.42 15.08 -3.17
N PHE A 16 7.19 14.75 -3.57
CA PHE A 16 6.83 13.53 -4.30
C PHE A 16 5.56 13.80 -5.12
N GLU A 17 5.40 13.05 -6.21
CA GLU A 17 4.20 13.04 -7.06
C GLU A 17 3.60 11.63 -7.09
N ILE A 18 2.27 11.54 -7.14
CA ILE A 18 1.57 10.26 -7.22
C ILE A 18 1.39 9.91 -8.70
N ALA A 19 2.13 8.92 -9.19
CA ALA A 19 1.98 8.42 -10.55
C ALA A 19 0.86 7.36 -10.68
N SER A 20 0.71 6.49 -9.67
CA SER A 20 -0.32 5.45 -9.64
C SER A 20 -0.65 5.01 -8.21
N ALA A 21 -1.81 4.36 -8.03
CA ALA A 21 -2.20 3.74 -6.77
C ALA A 21 -2.95 2.42 -7.06
N ALA A 22 -2.63 1.35 -6.34
CA ALA A 22 -3.25 0.04 -6.50
C ALA A 22 -3.50 -0.63 -5.14
N GLN A 23 -4.55 -1.45 -5.09
CA GLN A 23 -4.89 -2.26 -3.92
C GLN A 23 -5.32 -3.66 -4.37
N THR A 24 -5.13 -4.65 -3.50
CA THR A 24 -5.66 -6.00 -3.71
C THR A 24 -6.12 -6.62 -2.39
N LEU A 25 -7.14 -7.46 -2.47
CA LEU A 25 -7.46 -8.42 -1.41
C LEU A 25 -6.71 -9.72 -1.72
N LEU A 26 -6.02 -10.27 -0.73
CA LEU A 26 -5.38 -11.58 -0.89
C LEU A 26 -6.43 -12.68 -0.77
N PRO A 27 -6.34 -13.76 -1.56
CA PRO A 27 -7.22 -14.90 -1.40
C PRO A 27 -6.95 -15.61 -0.07
N GLU A 28 -7.98 -16.18 0.54
CA GLU A 28 -7.88 -17.10 1.69
C GLU A 28 -7.21 -16.54 2.97
N ILE A 29 -7.02 -15.22 3.09
CA ILE A 29 -6.45 -14.58 4.29
C ILE A 29 -7.51 -14.15 5.33
N GLU A 30 -8.72 -14.69 5.24
CA GLU A 30 -9.81 -14.25 6.12
C GLU A 30 -9.42 -14.44 7.59
N GLY A 31 -9.60 -13.36 8.37
CA GLY A 31 -9.36 -13.39 9.79
C GLY A 31 -7.89 -13.42 10.22
N THR A 32 -6.96 -13.20 9.30
CA THR A 32 -5.52 -13.08 9.63
C THR A 32 -5.24 -11.81 10.46
N ILE A 33 -6.00 -10.73 10.19
CA ILE A 33 -6.06 -9.51 10.99
C ILE A 33 -7.54 -9.24 11.28
N LYS A 34 -7.92 -9.14 12.55
CA LYS A 34 -9.28 -8.78 12.97
C LYS A 34 -9.22 -7.65 13.99
N GLY A 35 -10.12 -6.69 13.85
CA GLY A 35 -10.40 -5.68 14.87
C GLY A 35 -11.85 -5.83 15.33
N HIS A 36 -12.06 -5.97 16.63
CA HIS A 36 -13.38 -5.95 17.24
C HIS A 36 -13.55 -4.64 18.01
N LEU A 37 -14.54 -3.85 17.63
CA LEU A 37 -14.93 -2.69 18.41
C LEU A 37 -15.81 -3.16 19.58
N ARG A 38 -15.43 -2.78 20.80
CA ARG A 38 -16.13 -3.09 22.05
C ARG A 38 -16.33 -1.81 22.86
N ASP A 39 -17.11 -1.91 23.93
CA ASP A 39 -17.34 -0.78 24.85
C ASP A 39 -16.04 -0.25 25.49
N VAL A 40 -14.99 -1.07 25.52
CA VAL A 40 -13.65 -0.73 26.01
C VAL A 40 -12.68 -0.28 24.92
N GLY A 41 -13.13 -0.13 23.68
CA GLY A 41 -12.34 0.30 22.54
C GLY A 41 -12.04 -0.80 21.52
N LEU A 42 -10.91 -0.68 20.82
CA LEU A 42 -10.50 -1.57 19.74
C LEU A 42 -9.68 -2.76 20.27
N ASP A 43 -10.22 -3.96 20.11
CA ASP A 43 -9.58 -5.23 20.42
C ASP A 43 -9.01 -5.88 19.15
N LEU A 44 -7.69 -5.98 19.05
CA LEU A 44 -6.98 -6.44 17.84
C LEU A 44 -6.50 -7.88 17.99
N HIS A 45 -6.87 -8.74 17.04
CA HIS A 45 -6.39 -10.10 16.90
C HIS A 45 -5.56 -10.26 15.63
N LEU A 46 -4.28 -10.63 15.81
CA LEU A 46 -3.32 -10.84 14.72
C LEU A 46 -2.84 -12.29 14.70
N ARG A 47 -2.89 -12.93 13.53
CA ARG A 47 -2.32 -14.26 13.31
C ARG A 47 -0.81 -14.14 13.09
N ARG A 48 -0.03 -15.12 13.54
CA ARG A 48 1.45 -15.05 13.51
C ARG A 48 2.05 -15.10 12.10
N ASP A 49 1.29 -15.56 11.13
CA ASP A 49 1.67 -15.75 9.73
C ASP A 49 1.37 -14.53 8.84
N VAL A 50 0.81 -13.44 9.37
CA VAL A 50 0.59 -12.18 8.61
C VAL A 50 1.82 -11.77 7.79
N PRO A 51 3.05 -11.72 8.35
CA PRO A 51 4.22 -11.28 7.59
C PRO A 51 4.54 -12.21 6.42
N LYS A 52 4.36 -13.52 6.61
CA LYS A 52 4.60 -14.53 5.58
C LYS A 52 3.61 -14.37 4.42
N LEU A 53 2.32 -14.20 4.72
CA LEU A 53 1.29 -14.01 3.71
C LEU A 53 1.52 -12.75 2.87
N ILE A 54 1.97 -11.66 3.50
CA ILE A 54 2.34 -10.44 2.77
C ILE A 54 3.51 -10.73 1.82
N ALA A 55 4.58 -11.35 2.33
CA ALA A 55 5.77 -11.66 1.54
C ALA A 55 5.47 -12.54 0.31
N GLU A 56 4.62 -13.55 0.47
CA GLU A 56 4.21 -14.46 -0.62
C GLU A 56 3.38 -13.77 -1.71
N ASN A 57 2.76 -12.63 -1.42
CA ASN A 57 1.82 -11.96 -2.34
C ASN A 57 2.25 -10.55 -2.78
N ILE A 58 3.33 -9.99 -2.21
CA ILE A 58 3.73 -8.60 -2.47
C ILE A 58 4.08 -8.36 -3.94
N GLU A 59 4.66 -9.36 -4.61
CA GLU A 59 5.00 -9.32 -6.04
C GLU A 59 3.78 -9.10 -6.95
N LEU A 60 2.64 -9.72 -6.62
CA LEU A 60 1.41 -9.58 -7.40
C LEU A 60 0.91 -8.14 -7.45
N THR A 61 1.08 -7.38 -6.37
CA THR A 61 0.60 -5.99 -6.32
C THR A 61 1.64 -5.02 -6.90
N LEU A 62 2.89 -5.14 -6.46
CA LEU A 62 3.95 -4.21 -6.87
C LEU A 62 4.26 -4.32 -8.36
N VAL A 63 4.51 -5.53 -8.87
CA VAL A 63 4.89 -5.71 -10.28
C VAL A 63 3.68 -5.56 -11.19
N LYS A 64 2.65 -6.41 -10.99
CA LYS A 64 1.55 -6.52 -11.95
C LYS A 64 0.59 -5.33 -11.96
N LYS A 65 0.43 -4.62 -10.83
CA LYS A 65 -0.59 -3.57 -10.70
C LYS A 65 -0.01 -2.16 -10.66
N ALA A 66 1.18 -1.97 -10.10
CA ALA A 66 1.78 -0.64 -9.95
C ALA A 66 2.91 -0.35 -10.95
N PHE A 67 3.84 -1.29 -11.16
CA PHE A 67 5.02 -1.05 -11.99
C PHE A 67 4.81 -1.35 -13.48
N GLU A 68 4.03 -2.37 -13.83
CA GLU A 68 3.65 -2.62 -15.24
C GLU A 68 2.94 -1.41 -15.86
N THR A 69 2.07 -0.71 -15.11
CA THR A 69 1.42 0.52 -15.59
C THR A 69 2.39 1.66 -15.87
N LEU A 70 3.60 1.59 -15.30
CA LEU A 70 4.66 2.58 -15.46
C LEU A 70 5.79 2.09 -16.38
N GLY A 71 5.67 0.87 -16.94
CA GLY A 71 6.70 0.26 -17.78
C GLY A 71 7.98 -0.14 -17.03
N ILE A 72 7.91 -0.30 -15.71
CA ILE A 72 9.06 -0.62 -14.85
C ILE A 72 9.11 -2.13 -14.63
N SER A 73 10.20 -2.78 -15.05
CA SER A 73 10.40 -4.23 -14.92
C SER A 73 11.39 -4.63 -13.82
N ASP A 74 12.37 -3.77 -13.49
CA ASP A 74 13.32 -3.97 -12.40
C ASP A 74 13.05 -2.95 -11.29
N ARG A 75 12.82 -3.43 -10.07
CA ARG A 75 12.57 -2.56 -8.91
C ARG A 75 13.80 -1.76 -8.49
N ASN A 76 14.98 -2.35 -8.64
CA ASN A 76 16.23 -1.69 -8.27
C ASN A 76 16.60 -0.57 -9.25
N SER A 77 15.93 -0.48 -10.40
CA SER A 77 16.10 0.66 -11.31
C SER A 77 15.55 1.98 -10.77
N GLN A 78 14.78 1.94 -9.68
CA GLN A 78 14.14 3.11 -9.06
C GLN A 78 14.92 3.65 -7.85
N PHE A 79 16.04 3.03 -7.47
CA PHE A 79 16.86 3.37 -6.30
C PHE A 79 18.35 3.45 -6.61
#